data_AF-A0A6P9BB27-F1
#
_entry.id   AF-A0A6P9BB27-F1
#
_cell.length_a   1.000
_cell.length_b   1.000
_cell.length_c   1.000
_cell.angle_alpha   90.00
_cell.angle_beta   90.00
_cell.angle_gamma   90.00
#
_symmetry.space_group_name_H-M   'P 1'
#
loop_
_entity.id
_entity.type
_entity.pdbx_description
1 polymer ?
#
loop_
_entity_poly.entity_id
_entity_poly.type
_entity_poly.pdbx_seq_one_letter_code
_entity_poly.pdbx_strand_id
1 'polypeptide(L)'
;MQVIYSFSDNMEQVEERNSLYEGRVWVDEEEIPEGSLTLMLDQVQFSDEAMYICKAVNSHGRGTRKMKLVVEDAEEPQVQFSTVEDTLVAKCISAGWYHMPKVTWRNRKEEDLSGYSKTEILEEKQDGSHRVVSTLHYPVLLHEIYTCHIEESDVLNRPVRSIHKVPKRKYHNMYNHY
;
A
#
# COMPACT_ATOMS: atom_id res chain seq x y z
N MET A 1 18.52 11.19 -7.78
CA MET A 1 17.42 11.08 -8.75
C MET A 1 17.71 9.82 -9.54
N GLN A 2 16.83 8.83 -9.49
CA GLN A 2 17.02 7.55 -10.18
C GLN A 2 16.21 7.58 -11.48
N VAL A 3 16.78 7.04 -12.55
CA VAL A 3 16.13 6.93 -13.86
C VAL A 3 15.45 5.57 -13.92
N ILE A 4 14.16 5.55 -14.28
CA ILE A 4 13.40 4.30 -14.45
C ILE A 4 13.10 3.99 -15.92
N TYR A 5 13.17 5.00 -16.78
CA TYR A 5 13.03 4.92 -18.23
C TYR A 5 13.73 6.14 -18.84
N SER A 6 14.41 5.94 -19.96
CA SER A 6 15.04 7.00 -20.76
C SER A 6 15.04 6.60 -22.22
N PHE A 7 14.78 7.58 -23.10
CA PHE A 7 14.74 7.39 -24.54
C PHE A 7 15.52 8.52 -25.21
N SER A 8 16.51 8.17 -26.03
CA SER A 8 17.33 9.09 -26.81
C SER A 8 17.91 8.38 -28.02
N ASP A 9 18.32 9.14 -29.04
CA ASP A 9 18.90 8.57 -30.27
C ASP A 9 18.01 7.50 -30.93
N ASN A 10 16.69 7.68 -30.82
CA ASN A 10 15.64 6.75 -31.27
C ASN A 10 15.70 5.35 -30.64
N MET A 11 16.21 5.23 -29.42
CA MET A 11 16.30 3.97 -28.69
C MET A 11 16.13 4.14 -27.17
N GLU A 12 15.59 3.12 -26.50
CA GLU A 12 15.61 3.01 -25.02
C GLU A 12 17.06 2.93 -24.50
N GLN A 13 17.34 3.66 -23.42
CA GLN A 13 18.63 3.67 -22.74
C GLN A 13 18.52 2.89 -21.42
N VAL A 14 19.20 1.74 -21.34
CA VAL A 14 19.01 0.76 -20.25
C VAL A 14 20.08 0.85 -19.15
N GLU A 15 21.25 1.42 -19.45
CA GLU A 15 22.44 1.38 -18.58
C GLU A 15 22.26 2.09 -17.22
N GLU A 16 21.45 3.16 -17.17
CA GLU A 16 21.20 3.94 -15.96
C GLU A 16 19.90 3.57 -15.24
N ARG A 17 19.22 2.52 -15.70
CA ARG A 17 17.91 2.14 -15.18
C ARG A 17 18.04 1.52 -13.79
N ASN A 18 17.18 1.97 -12.88
CA ASN A 18 17.07 1.38 -11.56
C ASN A 18 16.56 -0.07 -11.66
N SER A 19 17.34 -1.01 -11.12
CA SER A 19 17.02 -2.45 -11.12
C SER A 19 15.69 -2.79 -10.43
N LEU A 20 15.20 -1.96 -9.49
CA LEU A 20 13.89 -2.13 -8.88
C LEU A 20 12.71 -2.00 -9.87
N TYR A 21 12.95 -1.43 -11.05
CA TYR A 21 11.95 -1.20 -12.09
C TYR A 21 12.18 -2.08 -13.33
N GLU A 22 13.20 -2.94 -13.32
CA GLU A 22 13.50 -3.87 -14.40
C GLU A 22 12.33 -4.83 -14.64
N GLY A 23 11.92 -4.99 -15.90
CA GLY A 23 10.77 -5.83 -16.28
C GLY A 23 9.39 -5.31 -15.89
N ARG A 24 9.28 -4.21 -15.13
CA ARG A 24 7.99 -3.62 -14.69
C ARG A 24 7.58 -2.36 -15.44
N VAL A 25 8.50 -1.72 -16.15
CA VAL A 25 8.25 -0.49 -16.89
C VAL A 25 8.10 -0.79 -18.38
N TRP A 26 7.03 -0.26 -18.98
CA TRP A 26 6.76 -0.32 -20.41
C TRP A 26 6.34 1.06 -20.92
N VAL A 27 6.72 1.38 -22.15
CA VAL A 27 6.36 2.63 -22.83
C VAL A 27 5.95 2.29 -24.25
N ASP A 28 4.89 2.96 -24.73
CA ASP A 28 4.54 2.93 -26.14
C ASP A 28 5.45 3.89 -26.91
N GLU A 29 6.49 3.35 -27.55
CA GLU A 29 7.47 4.15 -28.29
C GLU A 29 6.90 4.75 -29.58
N GLU A 30 5.79 4.21 -30.10
CA GLU A 30 5.16 4.71 -31.33
C GLU A 30 4.54 6.10 -31.13
N GLU A 31 4.18 6.46 -29.89
CA GLU A 31 3.64 7.77 -29.53
C GLU A 31 4.71 8.88 -29.42
N ILE A 32 5.98 8.51 -29.22
CA ILE A 32 7.07 9.47 -28.92
C ILE A 32 7.30 10.48 -30.06
N PRO A 33 7.33 10.09 -31.35
CA PRO A 33 7.46 11.03 -32.46
C PRO A 33 6.31 12.04 -32.55
N GLU A 34 5.12 11.69 -32.04
CA GLU A 34 3.93 12.56 -31.99
C GLU A 34 3.95 13.52 -30.80
N GLY A 35 4.96 13.40 -29.92
CA GLY A 35 5.12 14.22 -28.73
C GLY A 35 4.29 13.73 -27.54
N SER A 36 3.75 12.51 -27.59
CA SER A 36 3.10 11.84 -26.47
C SER A 36 4.01 10.76 -25.89
N LEU A 37 3.86 10.49 -24.60
CA LEU A 37 4.56 9.40 -23.92
C LEU A 37 3.72 8.93 -22.75
N THR A 38 3.34 7.66 -22.77
CA THR A 38 2.66 6.98 -21.67
C THR A 38 3.59 5.93 -21.09
N LEU A 39 3.91 6.07 -19.80
CA LEU A 39 4.68 5.08 -19.04
C LEU A 39 3.73 4.20 -18.23
N MET A 40 3.74 2.91 -18.51
CA MET A 40 3.08 1.89 -17.71
C MET A 40 4.05 1.29 -16.71
N LEU A 41 3.62 1.22 -15.45
CA LEU A 41 4.31 0.51 -14.37
C LEU A 41 3.43 -0.67 -13.95
N ASP A 42 3.89 -1.88 -14.23
CA ASP A 42 3.22 -3.14 -13.86
C ASP A 42 3.72 -3.64 -12.49
N GLN A 43 2.93 -4.52 -11.86
CA GLN A 43 3.23 -5.08 -10.54
C GLN A 43 3.60 -3.98 -9.52
N VAL A 44 2.74 -2.97 -9.42
CA VAL A 44 2.95 -1.81 -8.54
C VAL A 44 3.09 -2.26 -7.08
N GLN A 45 4.14 -1.79 -6.43
CA GLN A 45 4.48 -2.03 -5.03
C GLN A 45 4.37 -0.73 -4.23
N PHE A 46 4.18 -0.82 -2.91
CA PHE A 46 4.14 0.39 -2.06
C PHE A 46 5.43 1.22 -2.14
N SER A 47 6.58 0.59 -2.39
CA SER A 47 7.86 1.28 -2.61
C SER A 47 7.88 2.15 -3.88
N ASP A 48 6.92 1.97 -4.78
CA ASP A 48 6.77 2.80 -5.97
C ASP A 48 6.08 4.14 -5.67
N GLU A 49 5.45 4.30 -4.49
CA GLU A 49 4.88 5.58 -4.06
C GLU A 49 5.99 6.63 -3.95
N ALA A 50 5.98 7.59 -4.88
CA ALA A 50 7.01 8.60 -4.98
C ALA A 50 6.55 9.81 -5.80
N MET A 51 7.39 10.85 -5.77
CA MET A 51 7.31 11.95 -6.74
C MET A 51 8.11 11.59 -7.98
N TYR A 52 7.41 11.35 -9.09
CA TYR A 52 8.01 11.09 -10.39
C TYR A 52 8.20 12.40 -11.15
N ILE A 53 9.25 12.45 -11.96
CA ILE A 53 9.60 13.60 -12.77
C ILE A 53 9.80 13.15 -14.21
N CYS A 54 8.92 13.62 -15.10
CA CYS A 54 9.11 13.49 -16.54
C CYS A 54 9.89 14.70 -17.04
N LYS A 55 10.95 14.45 -17.82
CA LYS A 55 11.76 15.48 -18.49
C LYS A 55 11.81 15.18 -19.97
N ALA A 56 11.49 16.16 -20.80
CA ALA A 56 11.57 16.07 -22.25
C ALA A 56 12.45 17.20 -22.77
N VAL A 57 13.33 16.90 -23.72
CA VAL A 57 14.24 17.88 -24.33
C VAL A 57 14.25 17.65 -25.83
N ASN A 58 14.13 18.73 -26.60
CA ASN A 58 14.32 18.73 -28.05
C ASN A 58 15.10 19.99 -28.48
N SER A 59 15.28 20.17 -29.79
CA SER A 59 15.97 21.34 -30.35
C SER A 59 15.32 22.68 -30.01
N HIS A 60 14.04 22.70 -29.65
CA HIS A 60 13.26 23.89 -29.35
C HIS A 60 13.26 24.25 -27.86
N GLY A 61 13.62 23.32 -26.98
CA GLY A 61 13.69 23.59 -25.55
C GLY A 61 13.58 22.35 -24.66
N ARG A 62 13.23 22.60 -23.39
CA ARG A 62 13.07 21.57 -22.37
C ARG A 62 11.76 21.75 -21.61
N GLY A 63 11.09 20.64 -21.31
CA GLY A 63 9.91 20.57 -20.46
C GLY A 63 10.16 19.69 -19.24
N THR A 64 9.48 19.98 -18.13
CA THR A 64 9.51 19.14 -16.94
C THR A 64 8.14 19.10 -16.28
N ARG A 65 7.65 17.89 -15.98
CA ARG A 65 6.40 17.66 -15.27
C ARG A 65 6.66 16.80 -14.05
N LYS A 66 6.07 17.17 -12.91
CA LYS A 66 6.07 16.36 -11.70
C LYS A 66 4.71 15.68 -11.54
N MET A 67 4.71 14.43 -11.13
CA MET A 67 3.51 13.68 -10.74
C MET A 67 3.76 12.99 -9.40
N LYS A 68 2.73 12.88 -8.56
CA LYS A 68 2.77 12.05 -7.36
C LYS A 68 2.07 10.74 -7.69
N LEU A 69 2.78 9.63 -7.60
CA LEU A 69 2.14 8.31 -7.56
C LEU A 69 1.80 8.03 -6.10
N VAL A 70 0.54 7.74 -5.82
CA VAL A 70 0.08 7.23 -4.52
C VAL A 70 -0.30 5.78 -4.75
N VAL A 71 0.23 4.88 -3.92
CA VAL A 71 -0.07 3.45 -4.02
C VAL A 71 -0.99 3.09 -2.87
N GLU A 72 -2.25 2.82 -3.20
CA GLU A 72 -3.27 2.45 -2.23
C GLU A 72 -3.50 0.94 -2.30
N ASP A 73 -3.72 0.32 -1.14
CA ASP A 73 -4.21 -1.05 -1.08
C ASP A 73 -5.66 -1.04 -1.57
N ALA A 74 -5.98 -1.81 -2.62
CA ALA A 74 -7.30 -1.81 -3.25
C ALA A 74 -8.43 -2.23 -2.28
N GLU A 75 -8.06 -2.94 -1.21
CA GLU A 75 -8.92 -3.11 -0.05
C GLU A 75 -8.38 -2.25 1.08
N GLU A 76 -8.90 -1.03 1.21
CA GLU A 76 -8.77 -0.28 2.44
C GLU A 76 -9.20 -1.21 3.58
N PRO A 77 -8.27 -1.64 4.41
CA PRO A 77 -8.50 -2.90 5.08
C PRO A 77 -9.25 -2.69 6.39
N GLN A 78 -10.30 -3.48 6.57
CA GLN A 78 -11.32 -3.20 7.58
C GLN A 78 -11.06 -4.01 8.84
N VAL A 79 -11.24 -3.39 10.02
CA VAL A 79 -11.42 -4.17 11.25
C VAL A 79 -12.80 -4.84 11.18
N GLN A 80 -12.81 -6.16 11.35
CA GLN A 80 -14.01 -6.97 11.29
C GLN A 80 -14.36 -7.49 12.68
N PHE A 81 -15.62 -7.40 13.06
CA PHE A 81 -16.09 -8.07 14.26
C PHE A 81 -16.48 -9.51 13.93
N SER A 82 -16.03 -10.46 14.75
CA SER A 82 -16.31 -11.88 14.60
C SER A 82 -16.46 -12.55 15.96
N THR A 83 -16.86 -13.81 16.00
CA THR A 83 -16.97 -14.59 17.23
C THR A 83 -15.91 -15.68 17.24
N VAL A 84 -15.19 -15.81 18.36
CA VAL A 84 -14.25 -16.90 18.64
C VAL A 84 -14.65 -17.51 19.98
N GLU A 85 -14.99 -18.80 20.00
CA GLU A 85 -15.43 -19.50 21.22
C GLU A 85 -16.54 -18.73 21.97
N ASP A 86 -17.60 -18.37 21.24
CA ASP A 86 -18.75 -17.58 21.71
C ASP A 86 -18.44 -16.16 22.25
N THR A 87 -17.19 -15.71 22.11
CA THR A 87 -16.75 -14.37 22.52
C THR A 87 -16.61 -13.46 21.30
N LEU A 88 -17.23 -12.27 21.36
CA LEU A 88 -17.07 -11.24 20.33
C LEU A 88 -15.63 -10.70 20.35
N VAL A 89 -14.98 -10.66 19.19
CA VAL A 89 -13.62 -10.17 18.99
C VAL A 89 -13.54 -9.23 17.79
N ALA A 90 -12.53 -8.36 17.78
CA ALA A 90 -12.17 -7.57 16.60
C ALA A 90 -10.98 -8.22 15.89
N LYS A 91 -11.06 -8.37 14.56
CA LYS A 91 -10.03 -8.95 13.70
C LYS A 91 -9.51 -7.91 12.71
N CYS A 92 -8.20 -7.88 12.53
CA CYS A 92 -7.49 -7.03 11.59
C CYS A 92 -6.67 -7.93 10.66
N ILE A 93 -6.93 -7.86 9.36
CA ILE A 93 -6.23 -8.66 8.35
C ILE A 93 -5.55 -7.69 7.38
N SER A 94 -4.31 -7.97 7.00
CA SER A 94 -3.51 -7.16 6.07
C SER A 94 -2.56 -8.05 5.29
N ALA A 95 -2.36 -7.83 4.00
CA ALA A 95 -1.39 -8.56 3.19
C ALA A 95 -0.39 -7.60 2.51
N GLY A 96 0.60 -8.15 1.81
CA GLY A 96 1.54 -7.38 1.00
C GLY A 96 2.65 -6.67 1.79
N TRP A 97 3.09 -7.22 2.93
CA TRP A 97 4.20 -6.66 3.72
C TRP A 97 5.51 -7.35 3.39
N TYR A 98 6.53 -6.64 2.94
CA TYR A 98 7.79 -7.22 2.46
C TYR A 98 8.91 -7.21 3.53
N HIS A 99 8.71 -6.49 4.61
CA HIS A 99 9.48 -6.59 5.86
C HIS A 99 8.56 -6.99 7.00
N MET A 100 9.15 -7.33 8.15
CA MET A 100 8.42 -7.83 9.32
C MET A 100 7.47 -6.74 9.87
N PRO A 101 6.15 -6.92 9.79
CA PRO A 101 5.19 -5.93 10.29
C PRO A 101 5.00 -6.05 11.81
N LYS A 102 4.75 -4.91 12.47
CA LYS A 102 4.36 -4.81 13.88
C LYS A 102 2.92 -4.32 13.95
N VAL A 103 2.12 -4.93 14.82
CA VAL A 103 0.71 -4.57 14.99
C VAL A 103 0.47 -4.02 16.39
N THR A 104 -0.22 -2.90 16.49
CA THR A 104 -0.73 -2.34 17.73
C THR A 104 -2.22 -2.06 17.64
N TRP A 105 -2.92 -2.12 18.78
CA TRP A 105 -4.35 -1.87 18.87
C TRP A 105 -4.62 -0.70 19.82
N ARG A 106 -5.54 0.18 19.44
CA ARG A 106 -6.04 1.25 20.30
C ARG A 106 -7.55 1.35 20.24
N ASN A 107 -8.17 1.83 21.32
CA ASN A 107 -9.57 2.24 21.28
C ASN A 107 -9.71 3.74 20.93
N ARG A 108 -10.94 4.24 20.85
CA ARG A 108 -11.26 5.65 20.60
C ARG A 108 -10.62 6.63 21.60
N LYS A 109 -10.30 6.20 22.82
CA LYS A 109 -9.61 7.02 23.83
C LYS A 109 -8.09 6.99 23.69
N GLU A 110 -7.57 6.36 22.64
CA GLU A 110 -6.15 6.11 22.41
C GLU A 110 -5.50 5.22 23.49
N GLU A 111 -6.29 4.46 24.25
CA GLU A 111 -5.76 3.48 25.21
C GLU A 111 -5.16 2.30 24.43
N ASP A 112 -3.94 1.90 24.81
CA ASP A 112 -3.25 0.77 24.20
C ASP A 112 -3.89 -0.56 24.63
N LEU A 113 -4.42 -1.29 23.65
CA LEU A 113 -5.03 -2.60 23.83
C LEU A 113 -4.18 -3.72 23.26
N SER A 114 -2.96 -3.45 22.79
CA SER A 114 -2.10 -4.41 22.10
C SER A 114 -1.81 -5.65 22.94
N GLY A 115 -1.76 -5.52 24.27
CA GLY A 115 -1.57 -6.64 25.20
C GLY A 115 -2.71 -7.68 25.21
N TYR A 116 -3.90 -7.33 24.70
CA TYR A 116 -5.03 -8.25 24.55
C TYR A 116 -5.10 -8.89 23.16
N SER A 117 -4.17 -8.56 22.27
CA SER A 117 -4.19 -9.05 20.89
C SER A 117 -3.33 -10.31 20.72
N LYS A 118 -3.77 -11.19 19.82
CA LYS A 118 -2.97 -12.30 19.27
C LYS A 118 -2.72 -12.01 17.80
N THR A 119 -1.46 -11.94 17.41
CA THR A 119 -1.05 -11.62 16.03
C THR A 119 -0.31 -12.79 15.42
N GLU A 120 -0.77 -13.23 14.25
CA GLU A 120 -0.15 -14.23 13.39
C GLU A 120 0.38 -13.54 12.13
N ILE A 121 1.63 -13.82 11.78
CA ILE A 121 2.28 -13.33 10.56
C ILE A 121 2.59 -14.55 9.71
N LEU A 122 1.98 -14.61 8.53
CA LEU A 122 2.06 -15.72 7.58
C LEU A 122 2.81 -15.26 6.34
N GLU A 123 3.69 -16.09 5.80
CA GLU A 123 4.35 -15.81 4.52
C GLU A 123 3.46 -16.27 3.36
N GLU A 124 3.23 -15.38 2.39
CA GLU A 124 2.47 -15.64 1.17
C GLU A 124 3.39 -16.23 0.11
N LYS A 125 3.00 -17.38 -0.43
CA LYS A 125 3.87 -18.22 -1.27
C LYS A 125 4.15 -17.66 -2.67
N GLN A 126 3.41 -16.66 -3.11
CA GLN A 126 3.45 -16.17 -4.49
C GLN A 126 4.52 -15.10 -4.71
N ASP A 127 4.65 -14.15 -3.79
CA ASP A 127 5.51 -12.98 -3.91
C ASP A 127 6.47 -12.80 -2.72
N GLY A 128 6.43 -13.70 -1.72
CA GLY A 128 7.25 -13.61 -0.51
C GLY A 128 6.79 -12.51 0.45
N SER A 129 5.64 -11.89 0.20
CA SER A 129 5.05 -10.93 1.13
C SER A 129 4.48 -11.63 2.36
N HIS A 130 4.23 -10.88 3.41
CA HIS A 130 3.60 -11.36 4.63
C HIS A 130 2.15 -10.93 4.70
N ARG A 131 1.32 -11.81 5.27
CA ARG A 131 -0.04 -11.56 5.70
C ARG A 131 -0.12 -11.54 7.22
N VAL A 132 -0.62 -10.43 7.73
CA VAL A 132 -0.94 -10.19 9.13
C VAL A 132 -2.38 -10.60 9.41
N VAL A 133 -2.58 -11.38 10.46
CA VAL A 133 -3.88 -11.67 11.07
C VAL A 133 -3.78 -11.36 12.56
N SER A 134 -4.38 -10.25 13.00
CA SER A 134 -4.41 -9.88 14.41
C SER A 134 -5.83 -9.93 14.97
N THR A 135 -6.01 -10.63 16.09
CA THR A 135 -7.30 -10.79 16.79
C THR A 135 -7.21 -10.15 18.17
N LEU A 136 -8.07 -9.16 18.43
CA LEU A 136 -8.18 -8.47 19.71
C LEU A 136 -9.16 -9.21 20.63
N HIS A 137 -8.63 -9.91 21.64
CA HIS A 137 -9.40 -10.59 22.69
C HIS A 137 -9.70 -9.63 23.86
N TYR A 138 -10.48 -8.61 23.57
CA TYR A 138 -10.94 -7.57 24.49
C TYR A 138 -12.48 -7.56 24.51
N PRO A 139 -13.17 -7.12 25.58
CA PRO A 139 -14.62 -6.93 25.57
C PRO A 139 -15.04 -5.82 24.61
N VAL A 140 -15.01 -6.13 23.31
CA VAL A 140 -15.28 -5.18 22.24
C VAL A 140 -16.77 -4.93 22.07
N LEU A 141 -17.13 -3.73 21.59
CA LEU A 141 -18.51 -3.34 21.30
C LEU A 141 -18.65 -3.01 19.81
N LEU A 142 -19.70 -3.51 19.14
CA LEU A 142 -19.92 -3.35 17.70
C LEU A 142 -20.05 -1.89 17.24
N HIS A 143 -20.43 -0.98 18.15
CA HIS A 143 -20.60 0.45 17.86
C HIS A 143 -19.36 1.28 18.22
N GLU A 144 -18.33 0.67 18.79
CA GLU A 144 -17.09 1.36 19.15
C GLU A 144 -16.05 1.26 18.04
N ILE A 145 -15.05 2.15 18.13
CA ILE A 145 -13.92 2.19 17.20
C ILE A 145 -12.72 1.56 17.87
N TYR A 146 -12.19 0.54 17.20
CA TYR A 146 -10.92 -0.10 17.52
C TYR A 146 -9.99 0.06 16.34
N THR A 147 -8.87 0.73 16.56
CA THR A 147 -7.88 1.03 15.53
C THR A 147 -6.78 -0.02 15.59
N CYS A 148 -6.60 -0.76 14.52
CA CYS A 148 -5.44 -1.62 14.30
C CYS A 148 -4.40 -0.84 13.50
N HIS A 149 -3.26 -0.55 14.11
CA HIS A 149 -2.13 0.10 13.46
C HIS A 149 -1.10 -0.97 13.07
N ILE A 150 -0.67 -0.96 11.82
CA ILE A 150 0.34 -1.88 11.30
C ILE A 150 1.49 -1.06 10.74
N GLU A 151 2.69 -1.32 11.25
CA GLU A 151 3.92 -0.61 10.87
C GLU A 151 4.97 -1.60 10.38
N GLU A 152 5.63 -1.25 9.29
CA GLU A 152 6.73 -1.95 8.68
C GLU A 152 7.97 -1.06 8.76
N SER A 153 9.08 -1.64 9.18
CA SER A 153 10.37 -0.94 9.25
C SER A 153 11.41 -1.61 8.37
N ASP A 154 12.32 -0.82 7.81
CA ASP A 154 13.47 -1.33 7.08
C ASP A 154 14.50 -2.00 8.02
N VAL A 155 15.58 -2.53 7.43
CA VAL A 155 16.71 -3.15 8.17
C VAL A 155 17.44 -2.18 9.12
N LEU A 156 17.23 -0.87 8.98
CA LEU A 156 17.76 0.18 9.86
C LEU A 156 16.73 0.63 10.90
N ASN A 157 15.60 -0.09 11.02
CA ASN A 157 14.49 0.20 11.91
C ASN A 157 13.85 1.59 11.66
N ARG A 158 13.81 2.02 10.39
CA ARG A 158 13.09 3.22 9.95
C ARG A 158 11.72 2.83 9.41
N PRO A 159 10.64 3.52 9.77
CA PRO A 159 9.31 3.20 9.26
C PRO A 159 9.26 3.45 7.75
N VAL A 160 8.89 2.42 6.99
CA VAL A 160 8.71 2.48 5.52
C VAL A 160 7.26 2.41 5.11
N ARG A 161 6.41 1.78 5.92
CA ARG A 161 4.96 1.71 5.71
C ARG A 161 4.24 1.71 7.05
N SER A 162 3.20 2.51 7.18
CA SER A 162 2.36 2.58 8.38
C SER A 162 0.92 2.79 7.94
N ILE A 163 0.02 1.93 8.42
CA ILE A 163 -1.41 2.02 8.12
C ILE A 163 -2.25 1.88 9.38
N HIS A 164 -3.40 2.55 9.39
CA HIS A 164 -4.41 2.42 10.43
C HIS A 164 -5.69 1.83 9.84
N LYS A 165 -6.23 0.81 10.51
CA LYS A 165 -7.47 0.13 10.13
C LYS A 165 -8.52 0.33 11.19
N VAL A 166 -9.73 0.66 10.77
CA VAL A 166 -10.87 0.89 11.64
C VAL A 166 -12.06 0.04 11.18
N PRO A 167 -13.11 -0.12 12.01
CA PRO A 167 -14.28 -0.88 11.60
C PRO A 167 -15.05 -0.15 10.50
N LYS A 168 -15.56 -0.92 9.52
CA LYS A 168 -16.43 -0.37 8.48
C LYS A 168 -17.68 0.22 9.14
N ARG A 169 -17.96 1.50 8.90
CA ARG A 169 -19.27 2.06 9.23
C ARG A 169 -20.33 1.31 8.42
N LYS A 170 -21.12 0.46 9.07
CA LYS A 170 -22.39 0.03 8.49
C LYS A 170 -23.26 1.28 8.41
N TYR A 171 -23.35 1.90 7.23
CA TYR A 171 -24.49 2.77 6.95
C TYR A 171 -25.73 1.93 7.24
N HIS A 172 -26.55 2.42 8.15
CA HIS A 172 -27.83 1.84 8.46
C HIS A 172 -28.69 1.99 7.20
N ASN A 173 -28.68 0.96 6.33
CA ASN A 173 -29.71 0.81 5.30
C ASN A 173 -31.01 0.48 6.04
N MET A 174 -31.65 1.54 6.53
CA MET A 174 -32.98 1.51 7.10
C MET A 174 -33.79 2.61 6.44
N TYR A 175 -34.01 2.46 5.13
CA TYR A 175 -35.16 3.06 4.45
C TYR A 175 -35.77 2.05 3.47
N ASN A 176 -36.86 1.45 3.95
CA ASN A 176 -38.08 1.05 3.26
C ASN A 176 -38.03 -0.06 2.21
N HIS A 177 -38.32 -1.27 2.67
CA HIS A 177 -39.30 -2.11 2.00
C HIS A 177 -40.68 -1.43 2.06
N TYR A 178 -41.17 -0.93 0.93
CA TYR A 178 -42.58 -0.90 0.57
C TYR A 178 -42.68 -1.04 -0.95
#